data_AF-A0A5R9GQ38-F1
#
_entry.id   AF-A0A5R9GQ38-F1
#
_cell.length_a   1.000
_cell.length_b   1.000
_cell.length_c   1.000
_cell.angle_alpha   90.00
_cell.angle_beta   90.00
_cell.angle_gamma   90.00
#
_symmetry.space_group_name_H-M   'P 1'
#
loop_
_entity.id
_entity.type
_entity.pdbx_description
1 polymer ?
#
loop_
_entity_poly.entity_id
_entity_poly.type
_entity_poly.pdbx_seq_one_letter_code
_entity_poly.pdbx_strand_id
1 'polypeptide(L)'
;MSLVYAKDDTEAEKRFSQYKEIDPFPSIPPSLLNGADIADYVAATGMVHPFYPEKLKSGSYEARIHGTCYCWDEDGKPYEERLEKDSDRFELKPNSLVYVQVEPTFRLPDYMALRFNLKISHVHRGILLGTGPLIDPGFEGKLLIPLHNFSNNSYMLKGLEALIWIEFTKLSPIVRYEGDEVVRGAPTSDALPRRGEYKPFPDDKKGQLPDYYFAKAAEDSLKAKPVFFSSVREIYRDTANKIKGFNETISRYKKIGWGALAAISVTIAAALYSMLTPTWSLINDVYNAQDQKWNKLVEETRFQEAQSNALKAQLEHQQEEIKALKEKIELLSAQQSVHPIKSNQSKTNAPSPKPKQTK
;
A
#
# COMPACT_ATOMS: atom_id res chain seq x y z
N MET A 1 -26.74 -23.47 9.56
CA MET A 1 -27.52 -22.30 10.03
C MET A 1 -27.29 -21.18 9.03
N SER A 2 -28.32 -20.42 8.66
CA SER A 2 -28.14 -19.23 7.82
C SER A 2 -27.44 -18.14 8.62
N LEU A 3 -26.41 -17.50 8.06
CA LEU A 3 -25.77 -16.34 8.67
C LEU A 3 -26.78 -15.20 8.81
N VAL A 4 -26.79 -14.56 9.98
CA VAL A 4 -27.63 -13.40 10.27
C VAL A 4 -26.73 -12.17 10.35
N TYR A 5 -26.84 -11.28 9.37
CA TYR A 5 -26.10 -10.02 9.35
C TYR A 5 -26.81 -8.94 10.18
N ALA A 6 -26.11 -7.84 10.48
CA ALA A 6 -26.70 -6.68 11.15
C ALA A 6 -27.78 -6.06 10.25
N LYS A 7 -28.97 -5.83 10.82
CA LYS A 7 -30.13 -5.29 10.09
C LYS A 7 -30.02 -3.79 9.85
N ASP A 8 -29.34 -3.10 10.75
CA ASP A 8 -29.11 -1.66 10.73
C ASP A 8 -27.74 -1.32 11.31
N ASP A 9 -27.38 -0.05 11.20
CA ASP A 9 -26.07 0.45 11.61
C ASP A 9 -25.88 0.40 13.13
N THR A 10 -26.97 0.48 13.91
CA THR A 10 -26.92 0.38 15.37
C THR A 10 -26.60 -1.05 15.82
N GLU A 11 -27.20 -2.05 15.17
CA GLU A 11 -26.87 -3.45 15.40
C GLU A 11 -25.43 -3.76 14.97
N ALA A 12 -24.96 -3.20 13.85
CA ALA A 12 -23.58 -3.35 13.40
C ALA A 12 -22.59 -2.78 14.42
N GLU A 13 -22.84 -1.56 14.91
CA GLU A 13 -22.04 -0.91 15.95
C GLU A 13 -22.00 -1.72 17.25
N LYS A 14 -23.15 -2.26 17.69
CA LYS A 14 -23.23 -3.10 18.89
C LYS A 14 -22.38 -4.36 18.75
N ARG A 15 -22.45 -5.05 17.61
CA ARG A 15 -21.62 -6.23 17.34
C ARG A 15 -20.14 -5.86 17.29
N PHE A 16 -19.81 -4.73 16.67
CA PHE A 16 -18.44 -4.26 16.58
C PHE A 16 -17.87 -3.96 17.96
N SER A 17 -18.59 -3.22 18.79
CA SER A 17 -18.20 -2.94 20.18
C SER A 17 -17.92 -4.21 20.99
N GLN A 18 -18.66 -5.29 20.74
CA GLN A 18 -18.45 -6.59 21.40
C GLN A 18 -17.17 -7.30 20.92
N TYR A 19 -16.84 -7.21 19.62
CA TYR A 19 -15.77 -8.00 18.99
C TYR A 19 -14.58 -7.17 18.52
N LYS A 20 -14.52 -5.88 18.85
CA LYS A 20 -13.44 -4.95 18.46
C LYS A 20 -12.07 -5.48 18.84
N GLU A 21 -11.95 -6.04 20.03
CA GLU A 21 -10.68 -6.56 20.58
C GLU A 21 -10.67 -8.09 20.74
N ILE A 22 -11.82 -8.74 20.53
CA ILE A 22 -12.02 -10.17 20.73
C ILE A 22 -12.31 -10.81 19.39
N ASP A 23 -11.40 -11.66 18.94
CA ASP A 23 -11.58 -12.42 17.71
C ASP A 23 -12.60 -13.56 17.92
N PRO A 24 -13.77 -13.53 17.24
CA PRO A 24 -14.77 -14.59 17.36
C PRO A 24 -14.34 -15.93 16.76
N PHE A 25 -13.31 -15.93 15.88
CA PHE A 25 -12.85 -17.12 15.17
C PHE A 25 -11.34 -17.35 15.33
N PRO A 26 -10.86 -17.60 16.55
CA PRO A 26 -9.42 -17.76 16.82
C PRO A 26 -8.78 -18.96 16.10
N SER A 27 -9.60 -19.94 15.68
CA SER A 27 -9.13 -21.10 14.90
C SER A 27 -8.75 -20.76 13.45
N ILE A 28 -9.23 -19.63 12.90
CA ILE A 28 -8.83 -19.16 11.57
C ILE A 28 -7.40 -18.57 11.68
N PRO A 29 -6.42 -19.05 10.92
CA PRO A 29 -5.06 -18.51 11.02
C PRO A 29 -4.96 -17.08 10.47
N PRO A 30 -4.02 -16.25 10.96
CA PRO A 30 -3.68 -14.96 10.35
C PRO A 30 -3.36 -15.11 8.86
N SER A 31 -4.23 -14.57 8.00
CA SER A 31 -4.17 -14.76 6.56
C SER A 31 -5.11 -13.81 5.83
N LEU A 32 -4.97 -13.73 4.50
CA LEU A 32 -6.00 -13.17 3.63
C LEU A 32 -7.26 -14.06 3.73
N LEU A 33 -8.38 -13.46 4.09
CA LEU A 33 -9.63 -14.17 4.30
C LEU A 33 -10.27 -14.57 2.97
N ASN A 34 -10.79 -15.80 2.92
CA ASN A 34 -11.65 -16.21 1.83
C ASN A 34 -13.08 -15.64 2.01
N GLY A 35 -13.93 -15.81 1.02
CA GLY A 35 -15.31 -15.33 1.06
C GLY A 35 -16.08 -15.84 2.27
N ALA A 36 -16.03 -17.14 2.56
CA ALA A 36 -16.76 -17.71 3.70
C ALA A 36 -16.32 -17.08 5.03
N ASP A 37 -15.02 -16.94 5.24
CA ASP A 37 -14.47 -16.31 6.44
C ASP A 37 -14.89 -14.83 6.53
N ILE A 38 -14.87 -14.09 5.42
CA ILE A 38 -15.36 -12.70 5.38
C ILE A 38 -16.83 -12.66 5.81
N ALA A 39 -17.68 -13.56 5.28
CA ALA A 39 -19.10 -13.60 5.63
C ALA A 39 -19.31 -13.90 7.12
N ASP A 40 -18.57 -14.86 7.69
CA ASP A 40 -18.62 -15.21 9.10
C ASP A 40 -18.16 -14.05 9.98
N TYR A 41 -17.05 -13.39 9.63
CA TYR A 41 -16.56 -12.21 10.36
C TYR A 41 -17.55 -11.05 10.28
N VAL A 42 -18.12 -10.73 9.12
CA VAL A 42 -19.10 -9.63 9.01
C VAL A 42 -20.35 -9.96 9.81
N ALA A 43 -20.84 -11.20 9.76
CA ALA A 43 -21.97 -11.62 10.58
C ALA A 43 -21.67 -11.51 12.08
N ALA A 44 -20.52 -11.98 12.56
CA ALA A 44 -20.20 -11.91 13.98
C ALA A 44 -19.94 -10.48 14.47
N THR A 45 -19.16 -9.71 13.71
CA THR A 45 -18.54 -8.46 14.19
C THR A 45 -19.26 -7.20 13.73
N GLY A 46 -20.09 -7.22 12.70
CA GLY A 46 -20.66 -6.00 12.14
C GLY A 46 -19.62 -5.07 11.48
N MET A 47 -18.42 -5.57 11.15
CA MET A 47 -17.31 -4.76 10.62
C MET A 47 -17.57 -4.07 9.27
N VAL A 48 -18.63 -4.45 8.56
CA VAL A 48 -19.09 -3.85 7.30
C VAL A 48 -20.60 -3.69 7.36
N HIS A 49 -21.11 -2.47 7.17
CA HIS A 49 -22.55 -2.23 7.04
C HIS A 49 -22.87 -1.05 6.09
N PRO A 50 -23.83 -1.18 5.16
CA PRO A 50 -24.57 -2.39 4.82
C PRO A 50 -23.66 -3.48 4.22
N PHE A 51 -24.07 -4.74 4.37
CA PHE A 51 -23.37 -5.90 3.80
C PHE A 51 -24.32 -6.72 2.94
N TYR A 52 -23.87 -7.04 1.73
CA TYR A 52 -24.65 -7.76 0.72
C TYR A 52 -23.94 -9.07 0.37
N PRO A 53 -24.39 -10.23 0.89
CA PRO A 53 -23.69 -11.51 0.70
C PRO A 53 -23.48 -11.89 -0.77
N GLU A 54 -24.38 -11.47 -1.67
CA GLU A 54 -24.27 -11.67 -3.11
C GLU A 54 -23.13 -10.88 -3.79
N LYS A 55 -22.53 -9.91 -3.08
CA LYS A 55 -21.39 -9.12 -3.53
C LYS A 55 -20.04 -9.72 -3.15
N LEU A 56 -20.06 -10.84 -2.46
CA LEU A 56 -18.90 -11.57 -2.02
C LEU A 56 -18.29 -12.40 -3.15
N LYS A 57 -16.96 -12.48 -3.15
CA LYS A 57 -16.15 -13.33 -4.02
C LYS A 57 -15.34 -14.32 -3.19
N SER A 58 -14.54 -15.15 -3.87
CA SER A 58 -13.69 -16.16 -3.24
C SER A 58 -12.73 -15.61 -2.17
N GLY A 59 -12.30 -14.35 -2.26
CA GLY A 59 -11.41 -13.71 -1.28
C GLY A 59 -11.52 -12.19 -1.27
N SER A 60 -12.66 -11.64 -1.70
CA SER A 60 -12.89 -10.20 -1.70
C SER A 60 -14.37 -9.85 -1.67
N TYR A 61 -14.67 -8.58 -1.40
CA TYR A 61 -16.02 -8.02 -1.37
C TYR A 61 -16.14 -6.83 -2.33
N GLU A 62 -17.24 -6.74 -3.08
CA GLU A 62 -17.53 -5.58 -3.95
C GLU A 62 -18.09 -4.42 -3.12
N ALA A 63 -17.46 -3.24 -3.18
CA ALA A 63 -18.06 -2.01 -2.66
C ALA A 63 -18.44 -1.06 -3.81
N ARG A 64 -19.61 -0.44 -3.66
CA ARG A 64 -20.23 0.43 -4.66
C ARG A 64 -20.03 1.89 -4.32
N ILE A 65 -20.09 2.73 -5.34
CA ILE A 65 -20.16 4.19 -5.18
C ILE A 65 -21.47 4.53 -4.47
N HIS A 66 -21.39 5.23 -3.34
CA HIS A 66 -22.57 5.80 -2.70
C HIS A 66 -22.17 6.88 -1.69
N GLY A 67 -22.70 8.09 -1.88
CA GLY A 67 -22.42 9.25 -1.05
C GLY A 67 -21.84 10.41 -1.86
N THR A 68 -20.90 11.13 -1.27
CA THR A 68 -20.36 12.36 -1.86
C THR A 68 -19.08 12.11 -2.67
N CYS A 69 -19.00 12.77 -3.83
CA CYS A 69 -17.78 12.99 -4.59
C CYS A 69 -17.24 14.38 -4.26
N TYR A 70 -16.00 14.45 -3.78
CA TYR A 70 -15.32 15.70 -3.43
C TYR A 70 -14.38 16.11 -4.55
N CYS A 71 -14.59 17.33 -5.05
CA CYS A 71 -13.96 17.84 -6.26
C CYS A 71 -13.46 19.27 -6.04
N TRP A 72 -12.62 19.75 -6.96
CA TRP A 72 -12.19 21.14 -7.02
C TRP A 72 -12.44 21.68 -8.42
N ASP A 73 -12.94 22.92 -8.49
CA ASP A 73 -13.17 23.61 -9.75
C ASP A 73 -11.86 24.17 -10.35
N GLU A 74 -11.98 24.91 -11.45
CA GLU A 74 -10.81 25.48 -12.16
C GLU A 74 -10.09 26.57 -11.35
N ASP A 75 -10.74 27.14 -10.34
CA ASP A 75 -10.17 28.13 -9.44
C ASP A 75 -9.67 27.50 -8.13
N GLY A 76 -9.83 26.18 -7.99
CA GLY A 76 -9.39 25.40 -6.84
C GLY A 76 -10.35 25.50 -5.66
N LYS A 77 -11.59 25.93 -5.91
CA LYS A 77 -12.64 25.95 -4.91
C LYS A 77 -13.26 24.55 -4.82
N PRO A 78 -13.40 23.99 -3.60
CA PRO A 78 -14.02 22.69 -3.43
C PRO A 78 -15.51 22.76 -3.80
N TYR A 79 -16.02 21.69 -4.41
CA TYR A 79 -17.44 21.44 -4.59
C TYR A 79 -17.73 19.95 -4.42
N GLU A 80 -18.99 19.65 -4.13
CA GLU A 80 -19.46 18.30 -3.82
C GLU A 80 -20.57 17.89 -4.78
N GLU A 81 -20.57 16.62 -5.17
CA GLU A 81 -21.63 16.02 -5.96
C GLU A 81 -22.10 14.73 -5.29
N ARG A 82 -23.42 14.53 -5.16
CA ARG A 82 -23.97 13.36 -4.49
C ARG A 82 -24.37 12.29 -5.50
N LEU A 83 -23.93 11.06 -5.24
CA LEU A 83 -24.24 9.86 -6.01
C LEU A 83 -24.89 8.83 -5.09
N GLU A 84 -26.20 8.94 -4.86
CA GLU A 84 -26.94 8.08 -3.93
C GLU A 84 -27.88 7.10 -4.68
N LYS A 85 -28.27 7.42 -5.91
CA LYS A 85 -29.20 6.65 -6.74
C LYS A 85 -28.53 6.13 -8.00
N ASP A 86 -29.08 5.05 -8.56
CA ASP A 86 -28.61 4.49 -9.84
C ASP A 86 -28.81 5.43 -11.03
N SER A 87 -29.67 6.44 -10.91
CA SER A 87 -29.84 7.51 -11.90
C SER A 87 -28.73 8.56 -11.86
N ASP A 88 -28.01 8.67 -10.74
CA ASP A 88 -27.07 9.76 -10.49
C ASP A 88 -25.80 9.56 -11.31
N ARG A 89 -25.28 10.67 -11.82
CA ARG A 89 -24.16 10.67 -12.78
C ARG A 89 -23.19 11.75 -12.37
N PHE A 90 -21.90 11.42 -12.40
CA PHE A 90 -20.83 12.39 -12.18
C PHE A 90 -19.80 12.28 -13.29
N GLU A 91 -19.54 13.41 -13.96
CA GLU A 91 -18.54 13.48 -15.02
C GLU A 91 -17.15 13.75 -14.42
N LEU A 92 -16.33 12.72 -14.40
CA LEU A 92 -14.92 12.83 -14.08
C LEU A 92 -14.14 13.36 -15.29
N LYS A 93 -13.76 14.64 -15.22
CA LYS A 93 -13.08 15.35 -16.31
C LYS A 93 -11.71 14.71 -16.66
N PRO A 94 -11.23 14.87 -17.90
CA PRO A 94 -9.87 14.46 -18.27
C PRO A 94 -8.81 15.06 -17.34
N ASN A 95 -7.79 14.27 -16.98
CA ASN A 95 -6.64 14.69 -16.17
C ASN A 95 -7.04 15.36 -14.84
N SER A 96 -8.07 14.83 -14.18
CA SER A 96 -8.60 15.34 -12.91
C SER A 96 -8.62 14.29 -11.81
N LEU A 97 -8.58 14.76 -10.57
CA LEU A 97 -8.64 13.97 -9.34
C LEU A 97 -9.97 14.22 -8.63
N VAL A 98 -10.64 13.15 -8.23
CA VAL A 98 -11.85 13.18 -7.41
C VAL A 98 -11.68 12.23 -6.24
N TYR A 99 -12.32 12.52 -5.11
CA TYR A 99 -12.46 11.57 -4.02
C TYR A 99 -13.89 11.08 -3.91
N VAL A 100 -14.08 9.77 -3.94
CA VAL A 100 -15.41 9.16 -4.01
C VAL A 100 -15.67 8.33 -2.76
N GLN A 101 -16.80 8.57 -2.10
CA GLN A 101 -17.25 7.71 -1.00
C GLN A 101 -17.84 6.39 -1.52
N VAL A 102 -17.62 5.34 -0.72
CA VAL A 102 -18.27 4.04 -0.92
C VAL A 102 -19.44 3.84 0.05
N GLU A 103 -20.34 2.95 -0.35
CA GLU A 103 -21.56 2.63 0.40
C GLU A 103 -21.29 2.18 1.84
N PRO A 104 -20.55 1.08 2.09
CA PRO A 104 -20.37 0.58 3.44
C PRO A 104 -19.60 1.55 4.35
N THR A 105 -20.07 1.63 5.58
CA THR A 105 -19.28 2.06 6.73
C THR A 105 -18.48 0.86 7.23
N PHE A 106 -17.19 1.07 7.49
CA PHE A 106 -16.28 0.06 8.02
C PHE A 106 -16.04 0.30 9.51
N ARG A 107 -15.94 -0.79 10.26
CA ARG A 107 -15.59 -0.80 11.68
C ARG A 107 -14.63 -1.96 11.91
N LEU A 108 -13.35 -1.73 11.60
CA LEU A 108 -12.36 -2.79 11.60
C LEU A 108 -11.97 -3.16 13.03
N PRO A 109 -12.13 -4.44 13.45
CA PRO A 109 -11.55 -4.91 14.70
C PRO A 109 -10.02 -4.74 14.70
N ASP A 110 -9.41 -4.69 15.88
CA ASP A 110 -7.96 -4.50 16.07
C ASP A 110 -7.09 -5.58 15.40
N TYR A 111 -7.68 -6.74 15.13
CA TYR A 111 -7.02 -7.89 14.49
C TYR A 111 -7.32 -8.00 12.98
N MET A 112 -7.94 -6.98 12.37
CA MET A 112 -8.34 -7.00 10.96
C MET A 112 -7.81 -5.77 10.23
N ALA A 113 -7.08 -5.97 9.14
CA ALA A 113 -6.75 -4.92 8.19
C ALA A 113 -7.54 -5.13 6.89
N LEU A 114 -7.75 -4.07 6.11
CA LEU A 114 -8.30 -4.19 4.76
C LEU A 114 -7.37 -3.55 3.73
N ARG A 115 -7.39 -4.08 2.53
CA ARG A 115 -6.83 -3.45 1.33
C ARG A 115 -7.92 -3.37 0.28
N PHE A 116 -7.86 -2.37 -0.59
CA PHE A 116 -8.74 -2.34 -1.74
C PHE A 116 -8.01 -2.09 -3.06
N ASN A 117 -8.60 -2.62 -4.12
CA ASN A 117 -8.15 -2.46 -5.50
C ASN A 117 -9.31 -1.96 -6.35
N LEU A 118 -9.01 -1.13 -7.36
CA LEU A 118 -10.01 -0.67 -8.31
C LEU A 118 -10.49 -1.83 -9.19
N LYS A 119 -11.77 -1.84 -9.54
CA LYS A 119 -12.29 -2.81 -10.52
C LYS A 119 -11.59 -2.62 -11.86
N ILE A 120 -11.14 -3.73 -12.44
CA ILE A 120 -10.35 -3.73 -13.70
C ILE A 120 -11.05 -3.00 -14.86
N SER A 121 -12.39 -2.97 -14.87
CA SER A 121 -13.18 -2.22 -15.85
C SER A 121 -12.93 -0.72 -15.79
N HIS A 122 -12.67 -0.15 -14.61
CA HIS A 122 -12.34 1.27 -14.46
C HIS A 122 -10.89 1.53 -14.86
N VAL A 123 -9.97 0.62 -14.52
CA VAL A 123 -8.55 0.68 -14.92
C VAL A 123 -8.40 0.74 -16.44
N HIS A 124 -9.08 -0.16 -17.18
CA HIS A 124 -9.04 -0.17 -18.64
C HIS A 124 -9.68 1.06 -19.31
N ARG A 125 -10.44 1.87 -18.56
CA ARG A 125 -10.99 3.15 -19.03
C ARG A 125 -10.09 4.34 -18.71
N GLY A 126 -8.87 4.09 -18.21
CA GLY A 126 -7.90 5.13 -17.89
C GLY A 126 -8.09 5.76 -16.50
N ILE A 127 -8.88 5.13 -15.64
CA ILE A 127 -9.03 5.55 -14.24
C ILE A 127 -7.98 4.83 -13.40
N LEU A 128 -7.19 5.58 -12.66
CA LEU A 128 -6.25 5.03 -11.69
C LEU A 128 -6.69 5.38 -10.27
N LEU A 129 -6.47 4.41 -9.40
CA LEU A 129 -6.60 4.59 -7.96
C LEU A 129 -5.30 5.21 -7.44
N GLY A 130 -5.41 6.31 -6.69
CA GLY A 130 -4.28 6.82 -5.93
C GLY A 130 -3.88 5.77 -4.89
N THR A 131 -2.75 5.07 -5.11
CA THR A 131 -2.11 4.07 -4.24
C THR A 131 -3.08 3.22 -3.40
N GLY A 132 -3.40 1.99 -3.81
CA GLY A 132 -4.30 1.06 -3.09
C GLY A 132 -3.92 0.88 -1.62
N PRO A 133 -4.50 1.68 -0.70
CA PRO A 133 -3.96 1.86 0.63
C PRO A 133 -4.37 0.68 1.51
N LEU A 134 -3.46 0.29 2.38
CA LEU A 134 -3.79 -0.51 3.55
C LEU A 134 -4.58 0.38 4.50
N ILE A 135 -5.75 -0.07 4.96
CA ILE A 135 -6.44 0.58 6.06
C ILE A 135 -6.13 -0.19 7.32
N ASP A 136 -5.64 0.56 8.31
CA ASP A 136 -5.17 0.02 9.56
C ASP A 136 -6.32 -0.58 10.39
N PRO A 137 -6.04 -1.64 11.18
CA PRO A 137 -6.98 -2.15 12.16
C PRO A 137 -7.44 -1.07 13.13
N GLY A 138 -8.68 -1.16 13.60
CA GLY A 138 -9.30 -0.15 14.47
C GLY A 138 -9.87 1.06 13.74
N PHE A 139 -9.74 1.13 12.41
CA PHE A 139 -10.41 2.16 11.59
C PHE A 139 -11.94 2.05 11.67
N GLU A 140 -12.58 3.20 11.83
CA GLU A 140 -14.04 3.33 11.86
C GLU A 140 -14.45 4.49 10.94
N GLY A 141 -15.30 4.23 9.95
CA GLY A 141 -15.80 5.27 9.04
C GLY A 141 -16.04 4.80 7.60
N LYS A 142 -16.36 5.75 6.72
CA LYS A 142 -16.48 5.50 5.28
C LYS A 142 -15.15 5.68 4.59
N LEU A 143 -14.85 4.83 3.63
CA LEU A 143 -13.66 5.00 2.81
C LEU A 143 -13.87 6.09 1.77
N LEU A 144 -12.82 6.89 1.59
CA LEU A 144 -12.74 7.95 0.62
C LEU A 144 -11.71 7.57 -0.45
N ILE A 145 -12.18 7.28 -1.65
CA ILE A 145 -11.38 6.63 -2.70
C ILE A 145 -10.86 7.69 -3.69
N PRO A 146 -9.54 7.96 -3.75
CA PRO A 146 -8.97 8.88 -4.73
C PRO A 146 -8.95 8.25 -6.12
N LEU A 147 -9.67 8.85 -7.07
CA LEU A 147 -9.71 8.44 -8.47
C LEU A 147 -9.09 9.53 -9.34
N HIS A 148 -8.07 9.17 -10.11
CA HIS A 148 -7.49 10.05 -11.12
C HIS A 148 -7.86 9.56 -12.52
N ASN A 149 -8.44 10.43 -13.34
CA ASN A 149 -8.67 10.16 -14.74
C ASN A 149 -7.44 10.57 -15.55
N PHE A 150 -6.60 9.59 -15.91
CA PHE A 150 -5.40 9.82 -16.73
C PHE A 150 -5.68 9.84 -18.22
N SER A 151 -6.94 9.68 -18.64
CA SER A 151 -7.31 9.71 -20.04
C SER A 151 -7.61 11.15 -20.51
N ASN A 152 -7.64 11.32 -21.84
CA ASN A 152 -8.10 12.55 -22.48
C ASN A 152 -9.63 12.61 -22.63
N ASN A 153 -10.35 11.56 -22.23
CA ASN A 153 -11.79 11.47 -22.34
C ASN A 153 -12.43 11.72 -20.97
N SER A 154 -13.64 12.29 -20.95
CA SER A 154 -14.40 12.31 -19.71
C SER A 154 -14.90 10.91 -19.39
N TYR A 155 -15.03 10.65 -18.08
CA TYR A 155 -15.49 9.38 -17.57
C TYR A 155 -16.74 9.57 -16.72
N MET A 156 -17.81 8.85 -17.03
CA MET A 156 -19.06 8.98 -16.31
C MET A 156 -19.14 7.96 -15.18
N LEU A 157 -19.00 8.43 -13.93
CA LEU A 157 -19.32 7.65 -12.74
C LEU A 157 -20.83 7.56 -12.57
N LYS A 158 -21.31 6.40 -12.18
CA LYS A 158 -22.73 6.14 -11.90
C LYS A 158 -22.92 5.83 -10.42
N GLY A 159 -23.92 6.44 -9.80
CA GLY A 159 -24.31 6.07 -8.44
C GLY A 159 -24.64 4.58 -8.35
N LEU A 160 -24.29 3.95 -7.23
CA LEU A 160 -24.46 2.52 -6.96
C LEU A 160 -23.70 1.57 -7.90
N GLU A 161 -22.82 2.07 -8.79
CA GLU A 161 -21.96 1.17 -9.56
C GLU A 161 -20.83 0.59 -8.71
N ALA A 162 -20.39 -0.62 -9.06
CA ALA A 162 -19.26 -1.27 -8.41
C ALA A 162 -17.95 -0.51 -8.66
N LEU A 163 -17.25 -0.12 -7.60
CA LEU A 163 -16.00 0.65 -7.70
C LEU A 163 -14.77 -0.19 -7.37
N ILE A 164 -14.75 -0.81 -6.19
CA ILE A 164 -13.56 -1.46 -5.64
C ILE A 164 -13.83 -2.89 -5.20
N TRP A 165 -12.77 -3.70 -5.20
CA TRP A 165 -12.66 -4.98 -4.53
C TRP A 165 -11.93 -4.80 -3.22
N ILE A 166 -12.48 -5.32 -2.14
CA ILE A 166 -11.92 -5.22 -0.79
C ILE A 166 -11.45 -6.59 -0.33
N GLU A 167 -10.21 -6.66 0.11
CA GLU A 167 -9.54 -7.82 0.68
C GLU A 167 -9.39 -7.60 2.19
N PHE A 168 -9.72 -8.61 2.97
CA PHE A 168 -9.61 -8.57 4.44
C PHE A 168 -8.47 -9.47 4.88
N THR A 169 -7.57 -8.96 5.71
CA THR A 169 -6.44 -9.72 6.24
C THR A 169 -6.54 -9.78 7.75
N LYS A 170 -6.60 -10.99 8.28
CA LYS A 170 -6.46 -11.24 9.71
C LYS A 170 -5.00 -11.11 10.12
N LEU A 171 -4.74 -10.30 11.15
CA LEU A 171 -3.39 -10.05 11.64
C LEU A 171 -2.88 -11.15 12.56
N SER A 172 -1.56 -11.15 12.77
CA SER A 172 -0.95 -11.98 13.82
C SER A 172 -1.58 -11.69 15.17
N PRO A 173 -1.67 -12.66 16.10
CA PRO A 173 -2.27 -12.45 17.40
C PRO A 173 -1.70 -11.22 18.11
N ILE A 174 -2.59 -10.41 18.68
CA ILE A 174 -2.22 -9.29 19.53
C ILE A 174 -1.91 -9.87 20.92
N VAL A 175 -0.66 -9.73 21.34
CA VAL A 175 -0.24 -10.12 22.69
C VAL A 175 -0.47 -8.93 23.59
N ARG A 176 -1.33 -9.09 24.60
CA ARG A 176 -1.53 -8.09 25.65
C ARG A 176 -0.91 -8.62 26.95
N TYR A 177 -0.16 -7.76 27.59
CA TYR A 177 0.44 -7.98 28.89
C TYR A 177 -0.35 -7.19 29.93
N GLU A 178 -0.78 -7.84 31.02
CA GLU A 178 -1.26 -7.15 32.22
C GLU A 178 -0.22 -7.42 33.32
N GLY A 179 0.66 -6.43 33.58
CA GLY A 179 1.85 -6.65 34.40
C GLY A 179 2.86 -7.57 33.69
N ASP A 180 3.35 -8.59 34.40
CA ASP A 180 4.28 -9.59 33.85
C ASP A 180 3.56 -10.80 33.21
N GLU A 181 2.22 -10.86 33.27
CA GLU A 181 1.44 -11.97 32.75
C GLU A 181 0.94 -11.72 31.32
N VAL A 182 1.07 -12.75 30.47
CA VAL A 182 0.46 -12.76 29.14
C VAL A 182 -1.01 -13.12 29.28
N VAL A 183 -1.90 -12.18 28.98
CA VAL A 183 -3.35 -12.40 29.09
C VAL A 183 -3.89 -13.12 27.85
N ARG A 184 -3.29 -12.90 26.66
CA ARG A 184 -3.69 -13.56 25.39
C ARG A 184 -2.51 -13.67 24.41
N GLY A 185 -2.50 -14.76 23.62
CA GLY A 185 -1.59 -14.91 22.46
C GLY A 185 -0.16 -15.34 22.80
N ALA A 186 0.07 -15.94 23.97
CA ALA A 186 1.40 -16.37 24.41
C ALA A 186 2.06 -17.34 23.41
N PRO A 187 3.35 -17.15 23.08
CA PRO A 187 4.12 -18.15 22.36
C PRO A 187 4.26 -19.44 23.20
N THR A 188 4.40 -20.59 22.54
CA THR A 188 4.89 -21.83 23.16
C THR A 188 6.26 -21.59 23.81
N SER A 189 6.59 -22.34 24.87
CA SER A 189 7.70 -22.12 25.83
C SER A 189 9.08 -21.84 25.25
N ASP A 190 9.32 -22.15 23.98
CA ASP A 190 10.65 -22.10 23.36
C ASP A 190 10.84 -20.91 22.41
N ALA A 191 9.81 -20.07 22.23
CA ALA A 191 9.89 -18.89 21.37
C ALA A 191 10.41 -17.66 22.14
N LEU A 192 11.22 -16.84 21.46
CA LEU A 192 11.69 -15.57 22.01
C LEU A 192 10.49 -14.69 22.41
N PRO A 193 10.57 -14.00 23.57
CA PRO A 193 9.48 -13.13 24.01
C PRO A 193 9.28 -11.99 23.00
N ARG A 194 8.02 -11.75 22.60
CA ARG A 194 7.68 -10.58 21.77
C ARG A 194 7.86 -9.33 22.63
N ARG A 195 8.75 -8.43 22.21
CA ARG A 195 9.01 -7.14 22.89
C ARG A 195 8.33 -5.94 22.24
N GLY A 196 7.69 -6.17 21.08
CA GLY A 196 7.00 -5.12 20.35
C GLY A 196 5.68 -4.77 21.03
N GLU A 197 5.47 -3.48 21.28
CA GLU A 197 4.21 -2.97 21.78
C GLU A 197 3.20 -2.82 20.63
N TYR A 198 1.98 -3.30 20.86
CA TYR A 198 0.88 -3.04 19.93
C TYR A 198 0.49 -1.57 19.97
N LYS A 199 0.38 -0.94 18.80
CA LYS A 199 -0.07 0.45 18.66
C LYS A 199 -1.50 0.46 18.12
N PRO A 200 -2.51 0.77 18.95
CA PRO A 200 -3.89 0.80 18.49
C PRO A 200 -4.14 1.98 17.54
N PHE A 201 -5.23 1.89 16.76
CA PHE A 201 -5.67 3.02 15.95
C PHE A 201 -6.03 4.22 16.85
N PRO A 202 -5.53 5.42 16.54
CA PRO A 202 -5.81 6.61 17.34
C PRO A 202 -7.30 6.90 17.42
N ASP A 203 -7.82 7.11 18.64
CA ASP A 203 -9.25 7.37 18.85
C ASP A 203 -9.72 8.68 18.20
N ASP A 204 -8.84 9.69 18.16
CA ASP A 204 -9.09 10.97 17.51
C ASP A 204 -9.20 10.89 15.99
N LYS A 205 -8.88 9.74 15.38
CA LYS A 205 -8.98 9.53 13.93
C LYS A 205 -10.19 8.68 13.50
N LYS A 206 -10.98 8.21 14.46
CA LYS A 206 -12.16 7.37 14.22
C LYS A 206 -13.36 8.24 13.82
N GLY A 207 -14.13 7.79 12.84
CA GLY A 207 -15.37 8.46 12.39
C GLY A 207 -15.15 9.84 11.80
N GLN A 208 -13.94 10.18 11.37
CA GLN A 208 -13.62 11.50 10.85
C GLN A 208 -14.33 11.76 9.51
N LEU A 209 -14.74 13.01 9.32
CA LEU A 209 -15.33 13.48 8.07
C LEU A 209 -14.22 13.76 7.02
N PRO A 210 -14.54 13.72 5.71
CA PRO A 210 -13.58 14.06 4.65
C PRO A 210 -12.84 15.39 4.86
N ASP A 211 -13.52 16.42 5.37
CA ASP A 211 -12.93 17.73 5.65
C ASP A 211 -11.76 17.68 6.62
N TYR A 212 -11.81 16.80 7.63
CA TYR A 212 -10.70 16.59 8.55
C TYR A 212 -9.44 16.13 7.80
N TYR A 213 -9.60 15.15 6.90
CA TYR A 213 -8.48 14.61 6.14
C TYR A 213 -7.91 15.62 5.15
N PHE A 214 -8.78 16.38 4.48
CA PHE A 214 -8.35 17.45 3.56
C PHE A 214 -7.62 18.59 4.31
N ALA A 215 -8.16 19.03 5.46
CA ALA A 215 -7.52 20.04 6.28
C ALA A 215 -6.16 19.57 6.80
N LYS A 216 -6.07 18.32 7.26
CA LYS A 216 -4.80 17.74 7.74
C LYS A 216 -3.75 17.65 6.63
N ALA A 217 -4.15 17.24 5.42
CA ALA A 217 -3.25 17.20 4.27
C ALA A 217 -2.78 18.61 3.84
N ALA A 218 -3.59 19.64 4.07
CA ALA A 218 -3.25 21.03 3.77
C ALA A 218 -2.36 21.69 4.85
N GLU A 219 -2.47 21.28 6.11
CA GLU A 219 -1.72 21.85 7.25
C GLU A 219 -0.20 21.72 7.08
N ASP A 220 0.27 20.57 6.60
CA ASP A 220 1.69 20.32 6.33
C ASP A 220 2.20 21.09 5.09
N SER A 221 1.28 21.69 4.33
CA SER A 221 1.51 22.46 3.11
C SER A 221 1.39 23.97 3.40
N LEU A 222 2.33 24.51 4.18
CA LEU A 222 2.38 25.93 4.57
C LEU A 222 2.47 26.96 3.41
N LYS A 223 2.43 26.53 2.14
CA LYS A 223 2.41 27.41 0.94
C LYS A 223 1.62 26.90 -0.26
N ALA A 224 1.12 25.67 -0.29
CA ALA A 224 0.45 25.18 -1.50
C ALA A 224 -1.06 25.41 -1.39
N LYS A 225 -1.60 26.18 -2.34
CA LYS A 225 -2.93 25.87 -2.85
C LYS A 225 -2.99 24.36 -3.03
N PRO A 226 -4.09 23.68 -2.64
CA PRO A 226 -4.23 22.25 -2.82
C PRO A 226 -3.54 21.84 -4.13
N VAL A 227 -2.50 20.99 -4.06
CA VAL A 227 -1.72 20.46 -5.21
C VAL A 227 -2.60 19.46 -5.99
N PHE A 228 -3.81 19.88 -6.32
CA PHE A 228 -4.87 19.13 -7.00
C PHE A 228 -5.03 19.59 -8.44
N PHE A 229 -4.32 20.65 -8.83
CA PHE A 229 -4.14 21.01 -10.22
C PHE A 229 -3.13 20.04 -10.82
N SER A 230 -3.58 19.19 -11.75
CA SER A 230 -2.65 18.48 -12.62
C SER A 230 -1.75 19.54 -13.25
N SER A 231 -0.46 19.52 -12.93
CA SER A 231 0.56 20.42 -13.49
C SER A 231 0.50 20.49 -15.02
N VAL A 232 0.01 19.41 -15.64
CA VAL A 232 -0.32 19.28 -17.05
C VAL A 232 -1.32 20.36 -17.53
N ARG A 233 -2.36 20.66 -16.76
CA ARG A 233 -3.43 21.58 -17.17
C ARG A 233 -3.01 23.05 -17.15
N GLU A 234 -2.15 23.42 -16.20
CA GLU A 234 -1.56 24.76 -16.13
C GLU A 234 -0.66 25.01 -17.36
N ILE A 235 0.13 24.01 -17.75
CA ILE A 235 0.92 24.02 -18.99
C ILE A 235 0.03 24.20 -20.23
N TYR A 236 -1.11 23.51 -20.31
CA TYR A 236 -2.05 23.69 -21.43
C TYR A 236 -2.72 25.07 -21.43
N ARG A 237 -3.10 25.62 -20.28
CA ARG A 237 -3.75 26.94 -20.17
C ARG A 237 -2.78 28.05 -20.57
N ASP A 238 -1.54 27.98 -20.10
CA ASP A 238 -0.48 28.91 -20.49
C ASP A 238 -0.17 28.85 -21.97
N THR A 239 -0.16 27.64 -22.55
CA THR A 239 0.04 27.44 -23.99
C THR A 239 -1.12 28.00 -24.80
N ALA A 240 -2.37 27.74 -24.41
CA ALA A 240 -3.55 28.26 -25.09
C ALA A 240 -3.64 29.80 -25.05
N ASN A 241 -3.33 30.41 -23.91
CA ASN A 241 -3.33 31.86 -23.76
C ASN A 241 -2.23 32.52 -24.61
N LYS A 242 -1.03 31.92 -24.66
CA LYS A 242 0.07 32.38 -25.55
C LYS A 242 -0.31 32.28 -27.03
N ILE A 243 -0.99 31.20 -27.44
CA ILE A 243 -1.48 31.03 -28.82
C ILE A 243 -2.56 32.07 -29.19
N LYS A 244 -3.45 32.42 -28.25
CA LYS A 244 -4.50 33.43 -28.48
C LYS A 244 -3.92 34.82 -28.72
N GLY A 245 -2.94 35.24 -27.90
CA GLY A 245 -2.22 36.51 -28.10
C GLY A 245 -1.39 36.54 -29.39
N PHE A 246 -0.92 35.38 -29.85
CA PHE A 246 -0.21 35.24 -31.12
C PHE A 246 -1.14 35.46 -32.33
N ASN A 247 -2.37 34.95 -32.31
CA ASN A 247 -3.36 35.15 -33.38
C ASN A 247 -3.81 36.61 -33.51
N GLU A 248 -3.97 37.32 -32.39
CA GLU A 248 -4.28 38.76 -32.40
C GLU A 248 -3.14 39.57 -33.03
N THR A 249 -1.88 39.18 -32.77
CA THR A 249 -0.70 39.80 -33.36
C THR A 249 -0.62 39.55 -34.88
N ILE A 250 -0.83 38.30 -35.33
CA ILE A 250 -0.84 37.94 -36.77
C ILE A 250 -1.92 38.72 -37.54
N SER A 251 -3.09 38.94 -36.93
CA SER A 251 -4.20 39.67 -37.59
C SER A 251 -3.87 41.14 -37.89
N ARG A 252 -3.02 41.79 -37.07
CA ARG A 252 -2.56 43.17 -37.30
C ARG A 252 -1.51 43.27 -38.41
N TYR A 253 -0.72 42.22 -38.62
CA TYR A 253 0.35 42.19 -39.61
C TYR A 253 -0.09 41.77 -41.03
N LYS A 254 -1.34 41.30 -41.23
CA LYS A 254 -1.91 41.00 -42.57
C LYS A 254 -2.08 42.22 -43.50
N LYS A 255 -1.89 43.45 -43.03
CA LYS A 255 -2.03 44.69 -43.82
C LYS A 255 -0.71 45.33 -44.30
N ILE A 256 0.43 44.79 -43.90
CA ILE A 256 1.74 45.38 -44.21
C ILE A 256 2.50 44.38 -45.08
N GLY A 257 3.04 44.85 -46.21
CA GLY A 257 3.73 44.00 -47.21
C GLY A 257 4.93 43.23 -46.66
N TRP A 258 5.61 42.48 -47.54
CA TRP A 258 6.67 41.47 -47.29
C TRP A 258 7.61 41.64 -46.08
N GLY A 259 7.92 42.86 -45.61
CA GLY A 259 8.64 43.09 -44.35
C GLY A 259 7.90 42.58 -43.08
N ALA A 260 6.56 42.55 -43.09
CA ALA A 260 5.75 41.99 -42.01
C ALA A 260 5.88 40.46 -41.89
N LEU A 261 6.03 39.75 -43.02
CA LEU A 261 6.23 38.30 -43.04
C LEU A 261 7.58 37.92 -42.41
N ALA A 262 8.64 38.69 -42.67
CA ALA A 262 9.93 38.49 -42.02
C ALA A 262 9.85 38.75 -40.50
N ALA A 263 9.17 39.81 -40.06
CA ALA A 263 8.98 40.11 -38.65
C ALA A 263 8.14 39.02 -37.94
N ILE A 264 7.06 38.54 -38.56
CA ILE A 264 6.27 37.41 -38.07
C ILE A 264 7.18 36.19 -37.93
N SER A 265 7.96 35.84 -38.95
CA SER A 265 8.85 34.66 -38.95
C SER A 265 9.86 34.71 -37.81
N VAL A 266 10.48 35.86 -37.56
CA VAL A 266 11.41 36.08 -36.43
C VAL A 266 10.67 35.94 -35.10
N THR A 267 9.43 36.43 -35.01
CA THR A 267 8.61 36.32 -33.79
C THR A 267 8.15 34.88 -33.55
N ILE A 268 7.80 34.13 -34.59
CA ILE A 268 7.47 32.69 -34.51
C ILE A 268 8.73 31.93 -34.06
N ALA A 269 9.89 32.20 -34.66
CA ALA A 269 11.15 31.57 -34.30
C ALA A 269 11.55 31.90 -32.86
N ALA A 270 11.39 33.14 -32.40
CA ALA A 270 11.66 33.54 -31.02
C ALA A 270 10.66 32.91 -30.03
N ALA A 271 9.38 32.82 -30.41
CA ALA A 271 8.36 32.14 -29.60
C ALA A 271 8.66 30.64 -29.48
N LEU A 272 8.93 29.96 -30.60
CA LEU A 272 9.34 28.55 -30.63
C LEU A 272 10.64 28.34 -29.85
N TYR A 273 11.63 29.23 -30.00
CA TYR A 273 12.88 29.17 -29.24
C TYR A 273 12.62 29.33 -27.73
N SER A 274 11.79 30.27 -27.32
CA SER A 274 11.42 30.46 -25.90
C SER A 274 10.55 29.34 -25.30
N MET A 275 9.85 28.57 -26.14
CA MET A 275 9.14 27.35 -25.73
C MET A 275 10.09 26.15 -25.64
N LEU A 276 11.07 26.08 -26.55
CA LEU A 276 12.06 25.02 -26.59
C LEU A 276 13.10 25.15 -25.48
N THR A 277 13.49 26.36 -25.04
CA THR A 277 14.49 26.54 -23.99
C THR A 277 14.13 25.93 -22.63
N PRO A 278 12.92 26.12 -22.06
CA PRO A 278 12.54 25.46 -20.81
C PRO A 278 12.31 23.95 -20.98
N THR A 279 11.88 23.48 -22.16
CA THR A 279 11.81 22.03 -22.41
C THR A 279 13.21 21.42 -22.52
N TRP A 280 14.17 22.12 -23.10
CA TRP A 280 15.57 21.67 -23.16
C TRP A 280 16.25 21.69 -21.80
N SER A 281 15.97 22.67 -20.94
CA SER A 281 16.50 22.68 -19.56
C SER A 281 15.88 21.56 -18.74
N LEU A 282 14.56 21.33 -18.83
CA LEU A 282 13.89 20.20 -18.17
C LEU A 282 14.43 18.85 -18.65
N ILE A 283 14.68 18.70 -19.95
CA ILE A 283 15.30 17.49 -20.51
C ILE A 283 16.72 17.32 -19.97
N ASN A 284 17.54 18.37 -19.94
CA ASN A 284 18.89 18.33 -19.37
C ASN A 284 18.90 18.07 -17.86
N ASP A 285 17.97 18.64 -17.10
CA ASP A 285 17.83 18.42 -15.66
C ASP A 285 17.40 16.97 -15.38
N VAL A 286 16.51 16.40 -16.21
CA VAL A 286 16.14 14.97 -16.16
C VAL A 286 17.33 14.09 -16.53
N TYR A 287 18.08 14.42 -17.58
CA TYR A 287 19.29 13.67 -17.94
C TYR A 287 20.36 13.74 -16.85
N ASN A 288 20.61 14.91 -16.25
CA ASN A 288 21.58 15.08 -15.17
C ASN A 288 21.14 14.37 -13.88
N ALA A 289 19.85 14.42 -13.53
CA ALA A 289 19.31 13.69 -12.37
C ALA A 289 19.33 12.18 -12.59
N GLN A 290 19.08 11.73 -13.83
CA GLN A 290 19.17 10.32 -14.20
C GLN A 290 20.62 9.83 -14.17
N ASP A 291 21.58 10.65 -14.61
CA ASP A 291 23.02 10.31 -14.58
C ASP A 291 23.55 10.22 -13.15
N GLN A 292 23.17 11.14 -12.25
CA GLN A 292 23.49 11.04 -10.83
C GLN A 292 22.91 9.77 -10.19
N LYS A 293 21.68 9.40 -10.54
CA LYS A 293 21.06 8.18 -10.04
C LYS A 293 21.74 6.92 -10.58
N TRP A 294 22.15 6.92 -11.85
CA TRP A 294 22.91 5.84 -12.46
C TRP A 294 24.29 5.66 -11.82
N ASN A 295 25.02 6.76 -11.60
CA ASN A 295 26.33 6.71 -10.95
C ASN A 295 26.23 6.14 -9.52
N LYS A 296 25.20 6.54 -8.77
CA LYS A 296 24.94 5.99 -7.43
C LYS A 296 24.61 4.48 -7.46
N LEU A 297 23.78 4.04 -8.41
CA LEU A 297 23.47 2.61 -8.61
C LEU A 297 24.72 1.80 -8.98
N VAL A 298 25.60 2.34 -9.81
CA VAL A 298 26.86 1.70 -10.20
C VAL A 298 27.80 1.59 -9.00
N GLU A 299 27.90 2.62 -8.15
CA GLU A 299 28.68 2.57 -6.91
C GLU A 299 28.13 1.55 -5.92
N GLU A 300 26.80 1.52 -5.71
CA GLU A 300 26.15 0.52 -4.84
C GLU A 300 26.41 -0.90 -5.35
N THR A 301 26.35 -1.12 -6.66
CA THR A 301 26.63 -2.43 -7.27
C THR A 301 28.09 -2.85 -7.06
N ARG A 302 29.05 -1.94 -7.29
CA ARG A 302 30.49 -2.22 -7.04
C ARG A 302 30.77 -2.52 -5.57
N PHE A 303 30.09 -1.81 -4.66
CA PHE A 303 30.21 -2.05 -3.23
C PHE A 303 29.68 -3.44 -2.85
N GLN A 304 28.55 -3.85 -3.41
CA GLN A 304 28.01 -5.20 -3.22
C GLN A 304 28.92 -6.29 -3.80
N GLU A 305 29.49 -6.08 -4.98
CA GLU A 305 30.46 -7.01 -5.57
C GLU A 305 31.71 -7.14 -4.70
N ALA A 306 32.23 -6.04 -4.18
CA ALA A 306 33.38 -6.05 -3.26
C ALA A 306 33.06 -6.82 -1.97
N GLN A 307 31.87 -6.63 -1.38
CA GLN A 307 31.44 -7.40 -0.21
C GLN A 307 31.29 -8.89 -0.54
N SER A 308 30.70 -9.22 -1.69
CA SER A 308 30.54 -10.61 -2.11
C SER A 308 31.89 -11.30 -2.32
N ASN A 309 32.87 -10.61 -2.90
CA ASN A 309 34.21 -11.14 -3.11
C ASN A 309 34.98 -11.29 -1.79
N ALA A 310 34.86 -10.33 -0.87
CA ALA A 310 35.44 -10.44 0.45
C ALA A 310 34.87 -11.64 1.24
N LEU A 311 33.55 -11.85 1.16
CA LEU A 311 32.90 -12.99 1.80
C LEU A 311 33.34 -14.33 1.19
N LYS A 312 33.50 -14.40 -0.13
CA LYS A 312 34.04 -15.60 -0.81
C LYS A 312 35.46 -15.92 -0.36
N ALA A 313 36.33 -14.91 -0.28
CA ALA A 313 37.70 -15.10 0.20
C ALA A 313 37.75 -15.59 1.66
N GLN A 314 36.87 -15.09 2.53
CA GLN A 314 36.73 -15.60 3.90
C GLN A 314 36.28 -17.07 3.93
N LEU A 315 35.35 -17.46 3.05
CA LEU A 315 34.87 -18.82 2.96
C LEU A 315 35.98 -19.79 2.49
N GLU A 316 36.76 -19.39 1.48
CA GLU A 316 37.90 -20.16 0.99
C GLU A 316 38.95 -20.35 2.10
N HIS A 317 39.26 -19.28 2.85
CA HIS A 317 40.19 -19.37 3.97
C HIS A 317 39.71 -20.34 5.06
N GLN A 318 38.43 -20.29 5.43
CA GLN A 318 37.85 -21.23 6.40
C GLN A 318 37.88 -22.68 5.89
N GLN A 319 37.70 -22.91 4.59
CA GLN A 319 37.79 -24.24 4.00
C GLN A 319 39.21 -24.81 4.08
N GLU A 320 40.23 -23.98 3.87
CA GLU A 320 41.64 -24.36 4.04
C GLU A 320 41.96 -24.70 5.51
N GLU A 321 41.50 -23.90 6.47
CA GLU A 321 41.67 -24.18 7.91
C GLU A 321 41.02 -25.51 8.31
N ILE A 322 39.79 -25.78 7.84
CA ILE A 322 39.10 -27.05 8.10
C ILE A 322 39.90 -28.23 7.52
N LYS A 323 40.47 -28.07 6.32
CA LYS A 323 41.29 -29.12 5.70
C LYS A 323 42.55 -29.39 6.52
N ALA A 324 43.29 -28.36 6.92
CA ALA A 324 44.49 -28.48 7.75
C ALA A 324 44.19 -29.12 9.12
N LEU A 325 43.06 -28.78 9.74
CA LEU A 325 42.61 -29.39 10.99
C LEU A 325 42.30 -30.88 10.82
N LYS A 326 41.65 -31.29 9.71
CA LYS A 326 41.38 -32.70 9.42
C LYS A 326 42.67 -33.51 9.26
N GLU A 327 43.65 -32.99 8.50
CA GLU A 327 44.96 -33.65 8.34
C GLU A 327 45.69 -33.80 9.68
N LYS A 328 45.60 -32.80 10.55
CA LYS A 328 46.18 -32.86 11.91
C LYS A 328 45.50 -33.91 12.79
N ILE A 329 44.17 -34.04 12.71
CA ILE A 329 43.40 -35.08 13.42
C ILE A 329 43.82 -36.47 12.94
N GLU A 330 43.96 -36.69 11.64
CA GLU A 330 44.41 -37.96 11.07
C GLU A 330 45.81 -38.34 11.58
N LEU A 331 46.76 -37.41 11.57
CA LEU A 331 48.12 -37.62 12.11
C LEU A 331 48.11 -38.00 13.59
N LEU A 332 47.31 -37.31 14.42
CA LEU A 332 47.17 -37.61 15.84
C LEU A 332 46.54 -38.99 16.08
N SER A 333 45.53 -39.36 15.28
CA SER A 333 44.90 -40.68 15.36
C SER A 333 45.87 -41.81 14.97
N ALA A 334 46.72 -41.59 13.96
CA ALA A 334 47.77 -42.53 13.58
C ALA A 334 48.81 -42.71 14.70
N GLN A 335 49.23 -41.62 15.36
CA GLN A 335 50.16 -41.69 16.50
C GLN A 335 49.58 -42.46 17.70
N GLN A 336 48.27 -42.34 17.98
CA GLN A 336 47.63 -43.09 19.07
C GLN A 336 47.52 -44.60 18.78
N SER A 337 47.44 -45.00 17.50
CA SER A 337 47.35 -46.42 17.11
C SER A 337 48.67 -47.21 17.29
N VAL A 338 49.80 -46.56 17.55
CA VAL A 338 51.13 -47.19 17.68
C VAL A 338 51.48 -47.56 19.13
N HIS A 339 50.70 -47.14 20.13
CA HIS A 339 50.85 -47.64 21.50
C HIS A 339 49.86 -48.77 21.80
N PRO A 340 50.28 -50.05 21.79
CA PRO A 340 49.44 -51.12 22.29
C PRO A 340 49.22 -50.91 23.79
N ILE A 341 48.01 -50.51 24.14
CA ILE A 341 47.51 -50.52 25.52
C ILE A 341 47.58 -51.98 25.98
N LYS A 342 48.57 -52.30 26.82
CA LYS A 342 48.60 -53.56 27.56
C LYS A 342 47.32 -53.66 28.37
N SER A 343 46.43 -54.54 27.94
CA SER A 343 45.20 -54.88 28.62
C SER A 343 45.51 -55.45 30.01
N ASN A 344 45.25 -54.66 31.06
CA ASN A 344 45.16 -55.20 32.42
C ASN A 344 43.70 -55.63 32.64
N GLN A 345 43.49 -56.94 32.59
CA GLN A 345 42.24 -57.57 33.01
C GLN A 345 42.04 -57.34 34.52
N SER A 346 40.93 -56.72 34.89
CA SER A 346 40.40 -56.80 36.26
C SER A 346 38.88 -57.01 36.19
N LYS A 347 38.48 -58.21 36.60
CA LYS A 347 37.11 -58.69 36.83
C LYS A 347 36.40 -57.82 37.86
N THR A 348 35.12 -57.51 37.67
CA THR A 348 34.11 -57.49 38.74
C THR A 348 32.66 -57.51 38.21
N ASN A 349 31.99 -58.62 38.54
CA ASN A 349 30.58 -58.97 38.67
C ASN A 349 29.48 -57.87 38.71
N ALA A 350 28.43 -58.07 37.87
CA ALA A 350 26.96 -58.16 38.13
C ALA A 350 26.20 -57.08 38.97
N PRO A 351 24.83 -57.01 38.98
CA PRO A 351 23.78 -57.65 38.16
C PRO A 351 22.69 -56.67 37.60
N SER A 352 21.81 -57.22 36.74
CA SER A 352 20.58 -56.62 36.17
C SER A 352 19.58 -56.04 37.19
N PRO A 353 18.65 -55.18 36.73
CA PRO A 353 17.24 -55.55 36.83
C PRO A 353 16.37 -55.27 35.59
N LYS A 354 15.25 -56.01 35.60
CA LYS A 354 14.19 -56.25 34.60
C LYS A 354 13.40 -55.02 34.10
N PRO A 355 12.68 -55.17 32.96
CA PRO A 355 11.77 -54.16 32.43
C PRO A 355 10.39 -54.21 33.11
N LYS A 356 9.77 -53.05 33.33
CA LYS A 356 8.35 -52.92 33.68
C LYS A 356 7.57 -52.43 32.46
N GLN A 357 6.66 -53.29 32.01
CA GLN A 357 5.49 -52.94 31.21
C GLN A 357 4.36 -52.47 32.15
N THR A 358 3.59 -51.47 31.73
CA THR A 358 2.14 -51.27 31.97
C THR A 358 1.71 -50.11 31.06
N LYS A 359 0.92 -50.39 30.02
CA LYS A 359 -0.56 -50.30 29.93
C LYS A 359 -1.01 -48.92 29.47
#